data_AF-A0A8D1NFS9-F1
#
_entry.id   AF-A0A8D1NFS9-F1
#
_cell.length_a   1.000
_cell.length_b   1.000
_cell.length_c   1.000
_cell.angle_alpha   90.00
_cell.angle_beta   90.00
_cell.angle_gamma   90.00
#
_symmetry.space_group_name_H-M   'P 1'
#
loop_
_entity.id
_entity.type
_entity.pdbx_description
1 polymer ?
#
loop_
_entity_poly.entity_id
_entity_poly.type
_entity_poly.pdbx_seq_one_letter_code
_entity_poly.pdbx_strand_id
1 'polypeptide(L)'
;MGSLTARPPGNSWVLFSKVGLGASVGHLWPHTEELKMASKRITQETFDAAVRENIEEFEMGPEEAVKEAVKQFESQGVDLSNIVKMTPKVSADGAQEPIHDILQALDDLQESVAHSHPQEASAHLARFCEQCKQHKACRFLAAEKGAYPILLATWKVAAAGDPGLLIQALNALSALTEGQPDLLDTQGLQLLVATLARNADSANVTSSGIRCVRHACLKHEQNRQSLVKAGVLPLLTGAISRHRHCADVVREACWALRIMTFDDDIRVPFGHAHDHAKMIVQENGGLKVLIEAAKAFPDNPSILSELCSTLSRLAVRNEFCQEVVDLGGLNVLVALLADCNDHQDLVKQVLSALRAIAGNDDVKDAIVRAGGTESIVAAMTRHLASPQVCEQSCAALCVLALRKPENSRVIMEGGGALAALQAMKAHPQEAGVQKQACMLIRNLVARRQAFSQPILDLGAEALISQARAAHRDCEDVAKAALRDLGCHVELRELWTGQKGNLAP
;
A
#
# COMPACT_ATOMS: atom_id res chain seq x y z
N MET A 1 -11.10 41.67 55.14
CA MET A 1 -9.79 42.18 54.70
C MET A 1 -8.75 41.14 55.05
N GLY A 2 -7.99 40.65 54.07
CA GLY A 2 -6.98 39.62 54.27
C GLY A 2 -6.57 39.01 52.93
N SER A 3 -5.61 39.64 52.27
CA SER A 3 -4.96 39.18 51.05
C SER A 3 -4.14 37.91 51.30
N LEU A 4 -4.21 36.94 50.39
CA LEU A 4 -3.18 35.90 50.24
C LEU A 4 -2.99 35.57 48.75
N THR A 5 -1.98 36.22 48.19
CA THR A 5 -0.92 35.68 47.31
C THR A 5 -1.29 34.74 46.16
N ALA A 6 -1.01 35.22 44.95
CA ALA A 6 -0.85 34.45 43.73
C ALA A 6 0.21 33.34 43.86
N ARG A 7 -0.13 32.14 43.38
CA ARG A 7 0.80 31.12 42.88
C ARG A 7 0.29 30.61 41.53
N PRO A 8 1.17 30.30 40.57
CA PRO A 8 0.77 29.87 39.25
C PRO A 8 0.49 28.36 39.24
N PRO A 9 -0.51 27.87 38.50
CA PRO A 9 -0.45 26.52 37.95
C PRO A 9 0.17 26.65 36.54
N GLY A 10 1.33 26.06 36.24
CA GLY A 10 1.63 24.66 36.47
C GLY A 10 1.27 23.91 35.19
N ASN A 11 2.29 23.53 34.42
CA ASN A 11 2.24 22.79 33.16
C ASN A 11 1.04 21.84 33.05
N SER A 12 0.11 22.20 32.15
CA SER A 12 -1.05 21.39 31.79
C SER A 12 -0.90 20.91 30.34
N TRP A 13 -0.53 19.63 30.22
CA TRP A 13 -0.86 18.71 29.13
C TRP A 13 -0.54 19.14 27.69
N VAL A 14 0.66 18.74 27.26
CA VAL A 14 1.02 18.48 25.86
C VAL A 14 0.25 17.22 25.40
N LEU A 15 -0.94 17.39 24.85
CA LEU A 15 -1.65 16.37 24.08
C LEU A 15 -2.44 17.08 22.99
N PHE A 16 -1.82 17.20 21.81
CA PHE A 16 -2.42 17.17 20.46
C PHE A 16 -1.38 17.67 19.46
N SER A 17 -0.42 16.80 19.13
CA SER A 17 0.44 16.94 17.94
C SER A 17 0.62 15.62 17.19
N LYS A 18 -0.40 14.76 17.19
CA LYS A 18 -0.54 13.64 16.24
C LYS A 18 -1.61 13.98 15.19
N VAL A 19 -1.34 14.96 14.35
CA VAL A 19 -2.01 15.10 13.05
C VAL A 19 -0.92 15.52 12.05
N GLY A 20 -0.29 14.52 11.45
CA GLY A 20 0.87 14.71 10.61
C GLY A 20 1.61 13.39 10.57
N LEU A 21 1.12 12.52 9.69
CA LEU A 21 1.67 11.28 9.13
C LEU A 21 0.48 10.34 8.89
N GLY A 22 0.40 9.79 7.68
CA GLY A 22 -0.63 8.85 7.30
C GLY A 22 -0.52 7.56 8.12
N ALA A 23 -1.07 7.57 9.33
CA ALA A 23 -1.75 6.40 9.85
C ALA A 23 -3.12 6.41 9.18
N SER A 24 -3.40 5.39 8.37
CA SER A 24 -4.77 5.01 8.10
C SER A 24 -5.38 4.78 9.48
N VAL A 25 -6.32 5.64 9.88
CA VAL A 25 -7.04 5.50 11.13
C VAL A 25 -7.78 4.17 11.00
N GLY A 26 -7.35 3.16 11.75
CA GLY A 26 -8.09 1.93 11.91
C GLY A 26 -9.53 2.31 12.27
N HIS A 27 -10.45 1.98 11.38
CA HIS A 27 -11.87 2.15 11.64
C HIS A 27 -12.19 1.40 12.95
N LEU A 28 -12.51 2.16 14.00
CA LEU A 28 -13.34 1.65 15.09
C LEU A 28 -14.67 1.29 14.46
N TRP A 29 -14.81 0.01 14.13
CA TRP A 29 -16.01 -0.58 13.57
C TRP A 29 -17.17 -0.36 14.55
N PRO A 30 -18.32 0.21 14.13
CA PRO A 30 -19.51 0.13 14.95
C PRO A 30 -19.90 -1.35 15.03
N HIS A 31 -19.98 -1.89 16.24
CA HIS A 31 -20.48 -3.25 16.51
C HIS A 31 -21.87 -3.43 15.89
N THR A 32 -21.92 -3.89 14.64
CA THR A 32 -22.98 -4.75 14.13
C THR A 32 -22.48 -6.17 14.28
N GLU A 33 -23.03 -6.87 15.26
CA GLU A 33 -22.89 -8.32 15.44
C GLU A 33 -23.50 -9.05 14.23
N GLU A 34 -22.81 -9.04 13.09
CA GLU A 34 -22.80 -10.19 12.21
C GLU A 34 -21.55 -10.98 12.57
N LEU A 35 -21.69 -11.85 13.57
CA LEU A 35 -20.81 -13.01 13.71
C LEU A 35 -20.77 -13.69 12.34
N LYS A 36 -19.67 -13.49 11.59
CA LYS A 36 -19.34 -14.34 10.45
C LYS A 36 -19.30 -15.76 10.99
N MET A 37 -20.40 -16.49 10.81
CA MET A 37 -20.45 -17.93 10.96
C MET A 37 -19.23 -18.47 10.22
N ALA A 38 -18.34 -19.16 10.92
CA ALA A 38 -17.19 -19.79 10.28
C ALA A 38 -17.74 -20.71 9.19
N SER A 39 -17.59 -20.29 7.93
CA SER A 39 -18.09 -21.07 6.81
C SER A 39 -17.36 -22.40 6.79
N LYS A 40 -18.12 -23.49 6.63
CA LYS A 40 -17.56 -24.84 6.58
C LYS A 40 -16.61 -24.92 5.38
N ARG A 41 -15.50 -25.65 5.49
CA ARG A 41 -14.55 -25.86 4.39
C ARG A 41 -14.41 -27.35 4.12
N ILE A 42 -14.12 -27.69 2.87
CA ILE A 42 -13.86 -29.06 2.42
C ILE A 42 -12.48 -29.13 1.73
N THR A 43 -11.94 -30.33 1.57
CA THR A 43 -10.71 -30.56 0.79
C THR A 43 -11.03 -30.67 -0.70
N GLN A 44 -10.02 -30.50 -1.56
CA GLN A 44 -10.18 -30.76 -3.00
C GLN A 44 -10.63 -32.21 -3.25
N GLU A 45 -10.07 -33.17 -2.51
CA GLU A 45 -10.43 -34.60 -2.62
C GLU A 45 -11.91 -34.85 -2.31
N THR A 46 -12.46 -34.13 -1.32
CA THR A 46 -13.89 -34.24 -0.96
C THR A 46 -14.77 -33.70 -2.09
N PHE A 47 -14.38 -32.59 -2.70
CA PHE A 47 -15.11 -32.01 -3.83
C PHE A 47 -15.03 -32.91 -5.07
N ASP A 48 -13.83 -33.38 -5.41
CA ASP A 48 -13.58 -34.26 -6.55
C ASP A 48 -14.31 -35.60 -6.40
N ALA A 49 -14.41 -36.14 -5.18
CA ALA A 49 -15.19 -37.33 -4.88
C ALA A 49 -16.69 -37.11 -5.13
N ALA A 50 -17.25 -35.98 -4.71
CA ALA A 50 -18.67 -35.65 -4.96
C ALA A 50 -18.96 -35.45 -6.45
N VAL A 51 -18.05 -34.81 -7.20
CA VAL A 51 -18.18 -34.68 -8.65
C VAL A 51 -18.15 -36.05 -9.33
N ARG A 52 -17.27 -36.94 -8.89
CA ARG A 52 -17.19 -38.31 -9.41
C ARG A 52 -18.46 -39.10 -9.10
N GLU A 53 -18.96 -39.04 -7.87
CA GLU A 53 -20.24 -39.66 -7.47
C GLU A 53 -21.40 -39.17 -8.36
N ASN A 54 -21.48 -37.86 -8.63
CA ASN A 54 -22.46 -37.28 -9.54
C ASN A 54 -22.35 -37.84 -10.98
N ILE A 55 -21.14 -38.13 -11.47
CA ILE A 55 -20.94 -38.70 -12.81
C ILE A 55 -21.27 -40.20 -12.82
N GLU A 56 -20.77 -40.95 -11.85
CA GLU A 56 -20.84 -42.42 -11.84
C GLU A 56 -22.20 -42.94 -11.36
N GLU A 57 -22.78 -42.36 -10.31
CA GLU A 57 -24.03 -42.84 -9.71
C GLU A 57 -25.27 -42.22 -10.35
N PHE A 58 -25.15 -40.98 -10.87
CA PHE A 58 -26.27 -40.23 -11.43
C PHE A 58 -26.17 -40.02 -12.95
N GLU A 59 -25.16 -40.61 -13.61
CA GLU A 59 -24.90 -40.54 -15.06
C GLU A 59 -24.88 -39.10 -15.62
N MET A 60 -24.49 -38.14 -14.79
CA MET A 60 -24.48 -36.72 -15.16
C MET A 60 -23.31 -36.39 -16.10
N GLY A 61 -23.52 -35.43 -17.00
CA GLY A 61 -22.43 -34.90 -17.81
C GLY A 61 -21.36 -34.22 -16.93
N PRO A 62 -20.06 -34.24 -17.29
CA PRO A 62 -18.98 -33.71 -16.45
C PRO A 62 -19.16 -32.24 -16.01
N GLU A 63 -19.65 -31.37 -16.89
CA GLU A 63 -19.92 -29.97 -16.54
C GLU A 63 -21.12 -29.82 -15.60
N GLU A 64 -22.11 -30.70 -15.74
CA GLU A 64 -23.32 -30.71 -14.93
C GLU A 64 -23.00 -31.22 -13.51
N ALA A 65 -22.20 -32.28 -13.41
CA ALA A 65 -21.74 -32.84 -12.15
C ALA A 65 -20.97 -31.83 -11.29
N VAL A 66 -20.10 -31.01 -11.91
CA VAL A 66 -19.40 -29.91 -11.22
C VAL A 66 -20.38 -28.85 -10.74
N LYS A 67 -21.33 -28.44 -11.59
CA LYS A 67 -22.34 -27.43 -11.21
C LYS A 67 -23.21 -27.91 -10.04
N GLU A 68 -23.62 -29.18 -10.04
CA GLU A 68 -24.44 -29.72 -8.97
C GLU A 68 -23.64 -29.89 -7.68
N ALA A 69 -22.38 -30.35 -7.73
CA ALA A 69 -21.52 -30.42 -6.56
C ALA A 69 -21.29 -29.02 -5.93
N VAL A 70 -21.06 -27.99 -6.76
CA VAL A 70 -20.94 -26.59 -6.28
C VAL A 70 -22.21 -26.17 -5.54
N LYS A 71 -23.37 -26.38 -6.15
CA LYS A 71 -24.67 -26.01 -5.57
C LYS A 71 -24.96 -26.78 -4.28
N GLN A 72 -24.63 -28.06 -4.23
CA GLN A 72 -24.80 -28.91 -3.05
C GLN A 72 -23.99 -28.37 -1.87
N PHE A 73 -22.70 -28.07 -2.06
CA PHE A 73 -21.84 -27.56 -0.99
C PHE A 73 -22.17 -26.12 -0.60
N GLU A 74 -22.46 -25.24 -1.57
CA GLU A 74 -22.87 -23.85 -1.28
C GLU A 74 -24.19 -23.80 -0.50
N SER A 75 -25.14 -24.68 -0.80
CA SER A 75 -26.41 -24.80 -0.04
C SER A 75 -26.21 -25.24 1.42
N GLN A 76 -25.10 -25.93 1.71
CA GLN A 76 -24.70 -26.33 3.07
C GLN A 76 -23.85 -25.26 3.78
N GLY A 77 -23.65 -24.11 3.15
CA GLY A 77 -22.83 -23.01 3.66
C GLY A 77 -21.33 -23.27 3.62
N VAL A 78 -20.87 -24.15 2.71
CA VAL A 78 -19.44 -24.44 2.50
C VAL A 78 -18.79 -23.37 1.61
N ASP A 79 -17.64 -22.85 2.04
CA ASP A 79 -16.80 -21.92 1.28
C ASP A 79 -15.91 -22.69 0.29
N LEU A 80 -16.24 -22.58 -1.00
CA LEU A 80 -15.50 -23.21 -2.10
C LEU A 80 -14.44 -22.30 -2.73
N SER A 81 -14.08 -21.17 -2.11
CA SER A 81 -13.14 -20.20 -2.70
C SER A 81 -11.72 -20.74 -2.96
N ASN A 82 -11.34 -21.82 -2.25
CA ASN A 82 -10.06 -22.49 -2.41
C ASN A 82 -10.16 -23.81 -3.21
N ILE A 83 -11.33 -24.14 -3.75
CA ILE A 83 -11.56 -25.37 -4.51
C ILE A 83 -11.45 -25.09 -6.01
N VAL A 84 -10.71 -25.95 -6.71
CA VAL A 84 -10.58 -25.95 -8.16
C VAL A 84 -11.82 -26.59 -8.75
N LYS A 85 -12.60 -25.77 -9.48
CA LYS A 85 -13.88 -26.16 -10.09
C LYS A 85 -13.67 -26.51 -11.57
N MET A 86 -12.78 -27.47 -11.85
CA MET A 86 -12.50 -27.90 -13.22
C MET A 86 -13.40 -29.07 -13.63
N THR A 87 -13.78 -29.08 -14.91
CA THR A 87 -14.45 -30.22 -15.52
C THR A 87 -13.44 -31.36 -15.71
N PRO A 88 -13.69 -32.56 -15.17
CA PRO A 88 -12.81 -33.71 -15.38
C PRO A 88 -12.66 -34.02 -16.88
N LYS A 89 -11.43 -34.31 -17.31
CA LYS A 89 -11.17 -34.78 -18.69
C LYS A 89 -11.61 -36.25 -18.77
N VAL A 90 -12.58 -36.55 -19.64
CA VAL A 90 -13.03 -37.93 -19.87
C VAL A 90 -11.98 -38.64 -20.72
N SER A 91 -11.27 -39.62 -20.14
CA SER A 91 -10.43 -40.54 -20.91
C SER A 91 -11.27 -41.69 -21.46
N ALA A 92 -10.87 -42.27 -22.59
CA ALA A 92 -11.59 -43.38 -23.23
C ALA A 92 -11.50 -44.72 -22.46
N ASP A 93 -10.72 -44.78 -21.36
CA ASP A 93 -10.32 -46.03 -20.70
C ASP A 93 -10.85 -46.17 -19.25
N GLY A 94 -11.87 -45.40 -18.88
CA GLY A 94 -12.53 -45.48 -17.57
C GLY A 94 -12.03 -44.49 -16.51
N ALA A 95 -12.61 -44.60 -15.31
CA ALA A 95 -12.53 -43.62 -14.21
C ALA A 95 -11.08 -43.40 -13.73
N GLN A 96 -10.52 -42.24 -14.06
CA GLN A 96 -9.33 -41.69 -13.43
C GLN A 96 -9.74 -40.48 -12.59
N GLU A 97 -9.04 -40.26 -11.47
CA GLU A 97 -9.17 -39.04 -10.67
C GLU A 97 -9.09 -37.80 -11.57
N PRO A 98 -9.83 -36.71 -11.27
CA PRO A 98 -9.75 -35.50 -12.07
C PRO A 98 -8.29 -35.04 -12.17
N ILE A 99 -7.76 -35.07 -13.40
CA ILE A 99 -6.37 -34.68 -13.68
C ILE A 99 -6.29 -33.16 -13.58
N HIS A 100 -5.76 -32.67 -12.46
CA HIS A 100 -5.51 -31.26 -12.27
C HIS A 100 -4.24 -30.85 -13.02
N ASP A 101 -4.36 -29.96 -14.00
CA ASP A 101 -3.22 -29.52 -14.83
C ASP A 101 -2.05 -28.95 -14.01
N ILE A 102 -2.34 -28.36 -12.84
CA ILE A 102 -1.32 -27.88 -11.90
C ILE A 102 -0.55 -29.01 -11.20
N LEU A 103 -1.23 -30.12 -10.87
CA LEU A 103 -0.60 -31.27 -10.25
C LEU A 103 0.23 -32.03 -11.28
N GLN A 104 -0.28 -32.19 -12.51
CA GLN A 104 0.52 -32.74 -13.61
C GLN A 104 1.78 -31.89 -13.88
N ALA A 105 1.68 -30.55 -13.83
CA ALA A 105 2.85 -29.65 -13.94
C ALA A 105 3.88 -29.88 -12.83
N LEU A 106 3.42 -30.25 -11.64
CA LEU A 106 4.27 -30.51 -10.49
C LEU A 106 4.94 -31.89 -10.57
N ASP A 107 4.19 -32.92 -10.99
CA ASP A 107 4.71 -34.28 -11.15
C ASP A 107 5.77 -34.34 -12.25
N ASP A 108 5.48 -33.77 -13.43
CA ASP A 108 6.46 -33.70 -14.52
C ASP A 108 7.72 -32.88 -14.12
N LEU A 109 7.54 -31.84 -13.30
CA LEU A 109 8.67 -31.08 -12.75
C LEU A 109 9.51 -31.94 -11.82
N GLN A 110 8.89 -32.71 -10.93
CA GLN A 110 9.60 -33.59 -10.00
C GLN A 110 10.40 -34.65 -10.75
N GLU A 111 9.83 -35.25 -11.79
CA GLU A 111 10.49 -36.24 -12.65
C GLU A 111 11.67 -35.63 -13.41
N SER A 112 11.47 -34.50 -14.08
CA SER A 112 12.54 -33.82 -14.84
C SER A 112 13.71 -33.37 -13.94
N VAL A 113 13.43 -32.94 -12.70
CA VAL A 113 14.48 -32.59 -11.73
C VAL A 113 15.21 -33.84 -11.23
N ALA A 114 14.51 -34.95 -10.98
CA ALA A 114 15.13 -36.22 -10.58
C ALA A 114 16.06 -36.78 -11.67
N HIS A 115 15.70 -36.61 -12.95
CA HIS A 115 16.50 -37.05 -14.09
C HIS A 115 17.51 -36.01 -14.59
N SER A 116 17.63 -34.85 -13.95
CA SER A 116 18.57 -33.78 -14.33
C SER A 116 18.34 -33.23 -15.75
N HIS A 117 17.08 -33.00 -16.13
CA HIS A 117 16.68 -32.41 -17.42
C HIS A 117 16.26 -30.93 -17.26
N PRO A 118 17.21 -29.97 -17.27
CA PRO A 118 16.92 -28.57 -16.92
C PRO A 118 15.99 -27.85 -17.92
N GLN A 119 16.04 -28.22 -19.21
CA GLN A 119 15.17 -27.62 -20.23
C GLN A 119 13.71 -28.03 -20.05
N GLU A 120 13.46 -29.31 -19.76
CA GLU A 120 12.13 -29.83 -19.43
C GLU A 120 11.62 -29.22 -18.12
N ALA A 121 12.46 -29.21 -17.07
CA ALA A 121 12.12 -28.58 -15.80
C ALA A 121 11.72 -27.10 -15.97
N SER A 122 12.42 -26.35 -16.83
CA SER A 122 12.06 -24.97 -17.16
C SER A 122 10.68 -24.85 -17.82
N ALA A 123 10.33 -25.77 -18.72
CA ALA A 123 9.01 -25.77 -19.37
C ALA A 123 7.89 -26.13 -18.36
N HIS A 124 8.13 -27.11 -17.49
CA HIS A 124 7.18 -27.50 -16.45
C HIS A 124 6.97 -26.38 -15.40
N LEU A 125 8.03 -25.67 -15.00
CA LEU A 125 7.93 -24.48 -14.15
C LEU A 125 7.09 -23.37 -14.80
N ALA A 126 7.28 -23.12 -16.10
CA ALA A 126 6.49 -22.13 -16.82
C ALA A 126 4.99 -22.54 -16.87
N ARG A 127 4.71 -23.81 -17.15
CA ARG A 127 3.35 -24.37 -17.10
C ARG A 127 2.73 -24.23 -15.70
N PHE A 128 3.48 -24.56 -14.66
CA PHE A 128 3.05 -24.41 -13.27
C PHE A 128 2.72 -22.96 -12.90
N CYS A 129 3.58 -22.01 -13.31
CA CYS A 129 3.35 -20.59 -13.11
C CYS A 129 2.04 -20.12 -13.75
N GLU A 130 1.75 -20.58 -14.96
CA GLU A 130 0.54 -20.20 -15.67
C GLU A 130 -0.72 -20.71 -14.96
N GLN A 131 -0.69 -21.95 -14.48
CA GLN A 131 -1.79 -22.52 -13.68
C GLN A 131 -2.00 -21.75 -12.36
N CYS A 132 -0.92 -21.33 -11.71
CA CYS A 132 -0.99 -20.52 -10.48
C CYS A 132 -1.64 -19.14 -10.68
N LYS A 133 -1.54 -18.55 -11.88
CA LYS A 133 -2.15 -17.24 -12.22
C LYS A 133 -3.65 -17.33 -12.49
N GLN A 134 -4.13 -18.47 -13.00
CA GLN A 134 -5.53 -18.63 -13.40
C GLN A 134 -6.50 -18.48 -12.22
N HIS A 135 -6.23 -19.17 -11.12
CA HIS A 135 -7.10 -19.10 -9.95
C HIS A 135 -6.32 -19.30 -8.65
N LYS A 136 -6.75 -18.61 -7.59
CA LYS A 136 -6.20 -18.78 -6.24
C LYS A 136 -6.27 -20.24 -5.79
N ALA A 137 -7.39 -20.94 -6.05
CA ALA A 137 -7.57 -22.34 -5.69
C ALA A 137 -6.45 -23.26 -6.20
N CYS A 138 -5.93 -23.04 -7.42
CA CYS A 138 -4.83 -23.83 -7.96
C CYS A 138 -3.59 -23.72 -7.05
N ARG A 139 -3.26 -22.51 -6.57
CA ARG A 139 -2.13 -22.31 -5.66
C ARG A 139 -2.29 -23.03 -4.33
N PHE A 140 -3.52 -23.07 -3.80
CA PHE A 140 -3.82 -23.76 -2.55
C PHE A 140 -3.73 -25.28 -2.72
N LEU A 141 -4.29 -25.80 -3.82
CA LEU A 141 -4.18 -27.22 -4.17
C LEU A 141 -2.71 -27.65 -4.34
N ALA A 142 -1.93 -26.86 -5.09
CA ALA A 142 -0.50 -27.14 -5.27
C ALA A 142 0.27 -27.11 -3.93
N ALA A 143 -0.04 -26.16 -3.05
CA ALA A 143 0.56 -26.07 -1.73
C ALA A 143 0.22 -27.31 -0.86
N GLU A 144 -1.05 -27.71 -0.84
CA GLU A 144 -1.54 -28.91 -0.13
C GLU A 144 -0.84 -30.19 -0.64
N LYS A 145 -0.57 -30.26 -1.95
CA LYS A 145 0.10 -31.39 -2.61
C LYS A 145 1.63 -31.27 -2.66
N GLY A 146 2.23 -30.44 -1.80
CA GLY A 146 3.69 -30.44 -1.60
C GLY A 146 4.50 -29.71 -2.67
N ALA A 147 3.92 -28.71 -3.35
CA ALA A 147 4.65 -27.92 -4.33
C ALA A 147 5.87 -27.19 -3.76
N TYR A 148 5.80 -26.69 -2.52
CA TYR A 148 6.88 -25.91 -1.94
C TYR A 148 8.21 -26.69 -1.83
N PRO A 149 8.26 -27.90 -1.23
CA PRO A 149 9.47 -28.73 -1.22
C PRO A 149 10.06 -29.00 -2.60
N ILE A 150 9.23 -29.26 -3.61
CA ILE A 150 9.67 -29.55 -4.99
C ILE A 150 10.30 -28.30 -5.62
N LEU A 151 9.65 -27.14 -5.49
CA LEU A 151 10.18 -25.87 -5.97
C LEU A 151 11.48 -25.48 -5.24
N LEU A 152 11.56 -25.72 -3.93
CA LEU A 152 12.76 -25.46 -3.13
C LEU A 152 13.93 -26.36 -3.56
N ALA A 153 13.69 -27.63 -3.85
CA ALA A 153 14.69 -28.55 -4.37
C ALA A 153 15.19 -28.10 -5.76
N THR A 154 14.25 -27.77 -6.66
CA THR A 154 14.53 -27.26 -8.01
C THR A 154 15.38 -25.99 -7.95
N TRP A 155 15.03 -25.06 -7.07
CA TRP A 155 15.78 -23.83 -6.85
C TRP A 155 17.21 -24.10 -6.36
N LYS A 156 17.40 -25.00 -5.39
CA LYS A 156 18.74 -25.36 -4.91
C LYS A 156 19.63 -25.91 -6.03
N VAL A 157 19.08 -26.75 -6.91
CA VAL A 157 19.80 -27.27 -8.09
C VAL A 157 20.13 -26.14 -9.06
N ALA A 158 19.16 -25.30 -9.39
CA ALA A 158 19.35 -24.18 -10.32
C ALA A 158 20.40 -23.16 -9.83
N ALA A 159 20.44 -22.90 -8.52
CA ALA A 159 21.39 -22.00 -7.88
C ALA A 159 22.86 -22.48 -7.99
N ALA A 160 23.11 -23.73 -8.41
CA ALA A 160 24.45 -24.27 -8.59
C ALA A 160 25.10 -23.88 -9.94
N GLY A 161 24.33 -23.41 -10.93
CA GLY A 161 24.92 -23.02 -12.22
C GLY A 161 23.97 -22.75 -13.39
N ASP A 162 22.65 -22.70 -13.20
CA ASP A 162 21.68 -22.43 -14.27
C ASP A 162 20.85 -21.18 -13.96
N PRO A 163 21.26 -19.99 -14.45
CA PRO A 163 20.52 -18.75 -14.24
C PRO A 163 19.12 -18.76 -14.86
N GLY A 164 18.91 -19.47 -15.98
CA GLY A 164 17.62 -19.53 -16.67
C GLY A 164 16.60 -20.32 -15.85
N LEU A 165 16.99 -21.51 -15.41
CA LEU A 165 16.20 -22.33 -14.52
C LEU A 165 15.96 -21.64 -13.16
N LEU A 166 16.97 -20.92 -12.65
CA LEU A 166 16.86 -20.18 -11.39
C LEU A 166 15.77 -19.11 -11.46
N ILE A 167 15.72 -18.35 -12.55
CA ILE A 167 14.67 -17.34 -12.76
C ILE A 167 13.28 -18.00 -12.78
N GLN A 168 13.13 -19.14 -13.47
CA GLN A 168 11.85 -19.86 -13.52
C GLN A 168 11.46 -20.42 -12.16
N ALA A 169 12.40 -20.98 -11.41
CA ALA A 169 12.15 -21.49 -10.06
C ALA A 169 11.70 -20.36 -9.10
N LEU A 170 12.35 -19.19 -9.16
CA LEU A 170 11.93 -18.01 -8.39
C LEU A 170 10.55 -17.51 -8.81
N ASN A 171 10.25 -17.46 -10.11
CA ASN A 171 8.92 -17.07 -10.60
C ASN A 171 7.83 -18.04 -10.13
N ALA A 172 8.09 -19.36 -10.16
CA ALA A 172 7.16 -20.37 -9.65
C ALA A 172 6.95 -20.25 -8.14
N LEU A 173 8.03 -20.02 -7.37
CA LEU A 173 7.94 -19.79 -5.93
C LEU A 173 7.16 -18.50 -5.61
N SER A 174 7.41 -17.43 -6.36
CA SER A 174 6.67 -16.17 -6.26
C SER A 174 5.18 -16.37 -6.54
N ALA A 175 4.85 -17.16 -7.59
CA ALA A 175 3.47 -17.45 -7.93
C ALA A 175 2.79 -18.27 -6.82
N LEU A 176 3.44 -19.32 -6.30
CA LEU A 176 2.89 -20.16 -5.24
C LEU A 176 2.64 -19.39 -3.93
N THR A 177 3.58 -18.52 -3.55
CA THR A 177 3.51 -17.73 -2.29
C THR A 177 2.55 -16.54 -2.37
N GLU A 178 2.00 -16.21 -3.54
CA GLU A 178 1.03 -15.13 -3.68
C GLU A 178 -0.29 -15.42 -2.95
N GLY A 179 -0.46 -14.75 -1.80
CA GLY A 179 -1.58 -14.97 -0.89
C GLY A 179 -1.41 -16.18 0.03
N GLN A 180 -0.23 -16.81 0.05
CA GLN A 180 0.16 -17.90 0.94
C GLN A 180 1.59 -17.69 1.49
N PRO A 181 1.87 -16.56 2.18
CA PRO A 181 3.20 -16.23 2.66
C PRO A 181 3.76 -17.23 3.68
N ASP A 182 2.90 -17.98 4.39
CA ASP A 182 3.28 -18.98 5.39
C ASP A 182 4.05 -20.18 4.81
N LEU A 183 4.03 -20.38 3.49
CA LEU A 183 4.76 -21.47 2.83
C LEU A 183 6.27 -21.27 2.87
N LEU A 184 6.76 -20.03 2.97
CA LEU A 184 8.20 -19.77 2.99
C LEU A 184 8.77 -20.13 4.37
N ASP A 185 9.42 -21.30 4.44
CA ASP A 185 10.11 -21.72 5.65
C ASP A 185 11.44 -20.97 5.88
N THR A 186 12.09 -21.28 7.01
CA THR A 186 13.37 -20.65 7.38
C THR A 186 14.49 -20.98 6.39
N GLN A 187 14.51 -22.18 5.81
CA GLN A 187 15.54 -22.57 4.84
C GLN A 187 15.36 -21.82 3.51
N GLY A 188 14.13 -21.74 3.01
CA GLY A 188 13.81 -20.98 1.80
C GLY A 188 14.09 -19.49 1.97
N LEU A 189 13.81 -18.93 3.15
CA LEU A 189 14.12 -17.54 3.46
C LEU A 189 15.63 -17.27 3.41
N GLN A 190 16.45 -18.12 4.04
CA GLN A 190 17.90 -17.97 4.00
C GLN A 190 18.46 -18.15 2.58
N LEU A 191 17.91 -19.12 1.83
CA LEU A 191 18.27 -19.32 0.43
C LEU A 191 17.88 -18.12 -0.44
N LEU A 192 16.77 -17.42 -0.13
CA LEU A 192 16.33 -16.22 -0.84
C LEU A 192 17.35 -15.09 -0.73
N VAL A 193 17.77 -14.80 0.49
CA VAL A 193 18.77 -13.76 0.76
C VAL A 193 20.11 -14.14 0.13
N ALA A 194 20.55 -15.39 0.28
CA ALA A 194 21.79 -15.86 -0.33
C ALA A 194 21.76 -15.78 -1.86
N THR A 195 20.62 -16.11 -2.48
CA THR A 195 20.42 -16.02 -3.94
C THR A 195 20.52 -14.58 -4.41
N LEU A 196 19.84 -13.65 -3.73
CA LEU A 196 19.91 -12.21 -4.05
C LEU A 196 21.33 -11.66 -3.87
N ALA A 197 22.03 -12.04 -2.80
CA ALA A 197 23.39 -11.59 -2.54
C ALA A 197 24.39 -12.10 -3.60
N ARG A 198 24.29 -13.37 -3.99
CA ARG A 198 25.20 -13.99 -4.98
C ARG A 198 24.96 -13.54 -6.41
N ASN A 199 23.72 -13.17 -6.74
CA ASN A 199 23.32 -12.81 -8.11
C ASN A 199 23.01 -11.32 -8.24
N ALA A 200 23.62 -10.50 -7.40
CA ALA A 200 23.26 -9.10 -7.26
C ALA A 200 23.49 -8.29 -8.56
N ASP A 201 24.38 -8.74 -9.46
CA ASP A 201 24.64 -8.14 -10.77
C ASP A 201 23.68 -8.60 -11.88
N SER A 202 22.85 -9.63 -11.63
CA SER A 202 21.84 -10.08 -12.59
C SER A 202 20.50 -9.39 -12.34
N ALA A 203 20.11 -8.49 -13.24
CA ALA A 203 18.84 -7.76 -13.12
C ALA A 203 17.62 -8.71 -13.08
N ASN A 204 17.61 -9.76 -13.90
CA ASN A 204 16.50 -10.71 -13.97
C ASN A 204 16.36 -11.54 -12.69
N VAL A 205 17.47 -12.10 -12.19
CA VAL A 205 17.46 -12.87 -10.94
C VAL A 205 17.10 -11.97 -9.75
N THR A 206 17.65 -10.75 -9.72
CA THR A 206 17.34 -9.76 -8.69
C THR A 206 15.85 -9.42 -8.70
N SER A 207 15.27 -9.13 -9.87
CA SER A 207 13.85 -8.83 -10.02
C SER A 207 12.95 -9.98 -9.54
N SER A 208 13.20 -11.20 -10.01
CA SER A 208 12.42 -12.38 -9.59
C SER A 208 12.58 -12.69 -8.09
N GLY A 209 13.79 -12.57 -7.53
CA GLY A 209 14.03 -12.79 -6.10
C GLY A 209 13.37 -11.72 -5.22
N ILE A 210 13.40 -10.44 -5.62
CA ILE A 210 12.71 -9.37 -4.90
C ILE A 210 11.18 -9.57 -4.96
N ARG A 211 10.65 -10.10 -6.07
CA ARG A 211 9.24 -10.47 -6.15
C ARG A 211 8.87 -11.56 -5.14
N CYS A 212 9.72 -12.59 -4.94
CA CYS A 212 9.52 -13.58 -3.87
C CYS A 212 9.51 -12.92 -2.48
N VAL A 213 10.45 -11.99 -2.20
CA VAL A 213 10.47 -11.22 -0.94
C VAL A 213 9.13 -10.49 -0.75
N ARG A 214 8.62 -9.86 -1.81
CA ARG A 214 7.36 -9.11 -1.80
C ARG A 214 6.17 -9.99 -1.41
N HIS A 215 6.00 -11.13 -2.07
CA HIS A 215 4.88 -12.03 -1.80
C HIS A 215 5.00 -12.75 -0.45
N ALA A 216 6.22 -13.08 -0.02
CA ALA A 216 6.45 -13.68 1.29
C ALA A 216 6.18 -12.72 2.47
N CYS A 217 6.28 -11.40 2.23
CA CYS A 217 6.14 -10.40 3.28
C CYS A 217 4.77 -9.72 3.33
N LEU A 218 3.97 -9.76 2.28
CA LEU A 218 2.66 -9.10 2.25
C LEU A 218 1.72 -9.74 3.28
N LYS A 219 1.14 -8.95 4.19
CA LYS A 219 0.30 -9.43 5.30
C LYS A 219 0.97 -10.48 6.20
N HIS A 220 2.29 -10.50 6.27
CA HIS A 220 3.04 -11.47 7.06
C HIS A 220 4.23 -10.85 7.80
N GLU A 221 3.99 -10.44 9.04
CA GLU A 221 4.96 -9.69 9.85
C GLU A 221 6.19 -10.50 10.22
N GLN A 222 6.02 -11.77 10.59
CA GLN A 222 7.15 -12.61 11.00
C GLN A 222 8.17 -12.82 9.86
N ASN A 223 7.71 -12.96 8.62
CA ASN A 223 8.56 -13.06 7.43
C ASN A 223 9.33 -11.76 7.18
N ARG A 224 8.68 -10.59 7.32
CA ARG A 224 9.37 -9.30 7.26
C ARG A 224 10.51 -9.24 8.27
N GLN A 225 10.24 -9.53 9.54
CA GLN A 225 11.27 -9.52 10.57
C GLN A 225 12.40 -10.51 10.28
N SER A 226 12.08 -11.75 9.88
CA SER A 226 13.07 -12.78 9.59
C SER A 226 13.95 -12.41 8.39
N LEU A 227 13.38 -11.84 7.32
CA LEU A 227 14.13 -11.35 6.15
C LEU A 227 14.99 -10.13 6.48
N VAL A 228 14.47 -9.20 7.30
CA VAL A 228 15.25 -8.05 7.79
C VAL A 228 16.45 -8.53 8.61
N LYS A 229 16.25 -9.47 9.56
CA LYS A 229 17.33 -10.09 10.34
C LYS A 229 18.34 -10.83 9.47
N ALA A 230 17.90 -11.43 8.36
CA ALA A 230 18.77 -12.09 7.40
C ALA A 230 19.54 -11.12 6.49
N GLY A 231 19.22 -9.82 6.49
CA GLY A 231 19.95 -8.81 5.72
C GLY A 231 19.32 -8.46 4.36
N VAL A 232 17.99 -8.56 4.22
CA VAL A 232 17.32 -8.23 2.95
C VAL A 232 17.37 -6.73 2.59
N LEU A 233 17.34 -5.83 3.58
CA LEU A 233 17.26 -4.36 3.35
C LEU A 233 18.43 -3.78 2.52
N PRO A 234 19.71 -4.10 2.80
CA PRO A 234 20.83 -3.66 1.97
C PRO A 234 20.77 -4.24 0.55
N LEU A 235 20.17 -5.43 0.37
CA LEU A 235 19.98 -6.02 -0.95
C LEU A 235 18.91 -5.27 -1.75
N LEU A 236 17.80 -4.85 -1.13
CA LEU A 236 16.74 -4.08 -1.78
C LEU A 236 17.22 -2.69 -2.21
N THR A 237 17.89 -1.96 -1.32
CA THR A 237 18.46 -0.63 -1.63
C THR A 237 19.64 -0.71 -2.59
N GLY A 238 20.49 -1.74 -2.43
CA GLY A 238 21.59 -2.04 -3.34
C GLY A 238 21.10 -2.39 -4.75
N ALA A 239 19.96 -3.08 -4.89
CA ALA A 239 19.36 -3.39 -6.18
C ALA A 239 18.97 -2.12 -6.96
N ILE A 240 18.36 -1.14 -6.30
CA ILE A 240 18.02 0.16 -6.92
C ILE A 240 19.29 0.88 -7.39
N SER A 241 20.31 0.91 -6.54
CA SER A 241 21.57 1.62 -6.83
C SER A 241 22.34 0.98 -7.99
N ARG A 242 22.41 -0.36 -8.00
CA ARG A 242 23.17 -1.13 -8.99
C ARG A 242 22.44 -1.18 -10.34
N HIS A 243 21.12 -1.37 -10.32
CA HIS A 243 20.28 -1.50 -11.51
C HIS A 243 19.49 -0.22 -11.79
N ARG A 244 20.08 0.95 -11.53
CA ARG A 244 19.43 2.27 -11.61
C ARG A 244 18.90 2.67 -12.99
N HIS A 245 19.17 1.88 -14.04
CA HIS A 245 18.63 2.08 -15.39
C HIS A 245 17.68 0.94 -15.82
N CYS A 246 17.43 -0.04 -14.94
CA CYS A 246 16.50 -1.14 -15.17
C CYS A 246 15.18 -0.84 -14.44
N ALA A 247 14.18 -0.39 -15.19
CA ALA A 247 12.86 -0.01 -14.67
C ALA A 247 12.23 -1.13 -13.80
N ASP A 248 12.32 -2.38 -14.24
CA ASP A 248 11.67 -3.50 -13.57
C ASP A 248 12.29 -3.80 -12.20
N VAL A 249 13.62 -3.76 -12.08
CA VAL A 249 14.30 -3.96 -10.79
C VAL A 249 13.97 -2.82 -9.84
N VAL A 250 14.01 -1.57 -10.29
CA VAL A 250 13.72 -0.41 -9.44
C VAL A 250 12.27 -0.44 -8.96
N ARG A 251 11.32 -0.81 -9.83
CA ARG A 251 9.90 -0.97 -9.46
C ARG A 251 9.71 -2.03 -8.38
N GLU A 252 10.22 -3.24 -8.61
CA GLU A 252 10.06 -4.35 -7.65
C GLU A 252 10.75 -4.03 -6.31
N ALA A 253 11.92 -3.40 -6.34
CA ALA A 253 12.63 -2.99 -5.13
C ALA A 253 11.87 -1.92 -4.34
N CYS A 254 11.32 -0.90 -5.02
CA CYS A 254 10.44 0.09 -4.40
C CYS A 254 9.22 -0.55 -3.73
N TRP A 255 8.56 -1.49 -4.41
CA TRP A 255 7.42 -2.22 -3.84
C TRP A 255 7.80 -3.04 -2.61
N ALA A 256 8.92 -3.77 -2.68
CA ALA A 256 9.42 -4.55 -1.56
C ALA A 256 9.79 -3.66 -0.36
N LEU A 257 10.49 -2.54 -0.58
CA LEU A 257 10.82 -1.58 0.47
C LEU A 257 9.56 -1.03 1.17
N ARG A 258 8.51 -0.69 0.41
CA ARG A 258 7.24 -0.24 1.02
C ARG A 258 6.60 -1.35 1.85
N ILE A 259 6.55 -2.58 1.35
CA ILE A 259 5.98 -3.72 2.09
C ILE A 259 6.73 -4.00 3.39
N MET A 260 8.05 -3.79 3.45
CA MET A 260 8.78 -3.89 4.72
C MET A 260 8.28 -2.90 5.79
N THR A 261 7.59 -1.83 5.40
CA THR A 261 7.06 -0.80 6.30
C THR A 261 5.56 -0.92 6.58
N PHE A 262 4.90 -1.99 6.15
CA PHE A 262 3.45 -2.15 6.33
C PHE A 262 3.10 -2.69 7.73
N ASP A 263 1.92 -2.31 8.19
CA ASP A 263 1.28 -2.81 9.41
C ASP A 263 -0.07 -3.44 9.00
N ASP A 264 0.02 -4.56 8.27
CA ASP A 264 -1.08 -5.18 7.52
C ASP A 264 -1.33 -6.64 7.90
N ASP A 265 -0.62 -7.17 8.91
CA ASP A 265 -0.81 -8.53 9.42
C ASP A 265 -1.71 -8.50 10.65
N ILE A 266 -2.97 -8.88 10.47
CA ILE A 266 -3.98 -8.88 11.54
C ILE A 266 -3.71 -9.92 12.63
N ARG A 267 -2.78 -10.86 12.42
CA ARG A 267 -2.46 -11.93 13.38
C ARG A 267 -1.57 -11.44 14.50
N VAL A 268 -0.91 -10.29 14.32
CA VAL A 268 -0.07 -9.67 15.34
C VAL A 268 -0.64 -8.29 15.73
N PRO A 269 -0.61 -7.91 17.01
CA PRO A 269 -1.17 -6.64 17.45
C PRO A 269 -0.31 -5.43 17.06
N PHE A 270 1.00 -5.63 16.85
CA PHE A 270 1.96 -4.59 16.51
C PHE A 270 3.04 -5.14 15.58
N GLY A 271 3.33 -4.43 14.49
CA GLY A 271 4.47 -4.71 13.61
C GLY A 271 5.68 -3.79 13.83
N HIS A 272 6.79 -4.07 13.13
CA HIS A 272 8.03 -3.27 13.15
C HIS A 272 8.13 -2.24 12.02
N ALA A 273 6.99 -1.80 11.48
CA ALA A 273 6.91 -0.87 10.35
C ALA A 273 7.81 0.39 10.51
N HIS A 274 7.79 1.01 11.70
CA HIS A 274 8.56 2.21 11.99
C HIS A 274 10.07 1.93 12.12
N ASP A 275 10.43 0.79 12.72
CA ASP A 275 11.83 0.37 12.87
C ASP A 275 12.42 0.04 11.50
N HIS A 276 11.70 -0.70 10.65
CA HIS A 276 12.14 -1.01 9.30
C HIS A 276 12.30 0.27 8.46
N ALA A 277 11.37 1.22 8.54
CA ALA A 277 11.53 2.51 7.87
C ALA A 277 12.80 3.24 8.33
N LYS A 278 13.08 3.23 9.63
CA LYS A 278 14.31 3.80 10.21
C LYS A 278 15.56 3.09 9.67
N MET A 279 15.60 1.76 9.67
CA MET A 279 16.73 0.99 9.15
C MET A 279 16.95 1.24 7.66
N ILE A 280 15.88 1.30 6.86
CA ILE A 280 15.97 1.61 5.41
C ILE A 280 16.61 2.97 5.20
N VAL A 281 16.20 4.00 5.96
CA VAL A 281 16.74 5.35 5.80
C VAL A 281 18.16 5.47 6.36
N GLN A 282 18.35 5.17 7.65
CA GLN A 282 19.58 5.48 8.37
C GLN A 282 20.72 4.51 8.09
N GLU A 283 20.43 3.21 7.97
CA GLU A 283 21.46 2.18 7.81
C GLU A 283 21.72 1.86 6.34
N ASN A 284 20.71 2.05 5.48
CA ASN A 284 20.78 1.66 4.06
C ASN A 284 20.68 2.86 3.09
N GLY A 285 20.70 4.10 3.60
CA GLY A 285 20.71 5.32 2.79
C GLY A 285 19.51 5.44 1.85
N GLY A 286 18.36 4.88 2.21
CA GLY A 286 17.22 4.68 1.32
C GLY A 286 16.75 5.96 0.63
N LEU A 287 16.74 7.10 1.31
CA LEU A 287 16.35 8.39 0.72
C LEU A 287 17.30 8.82 -0.41
N LYS A 288 18.61 8.74 -0.15
CA LYS A 288 19.65 9.05 -1.15
C LYS A 288 19.53 8.15 -2.36
N VAL A 289 19.35 6.84 -2.14
CA VAL A 289 19.20 5.86 -3.21
C VAL A 289 17.99 6.18 -4.10
N LEU A 290 16.84 6.51 -3.51
CA LEU A 290 15.63 6.84 -4.26
C LEU A 290 15.76 8.15 -5.05
N ILE A 291 16.39 9.18 -4.47
CA ILE A 291 16.60 10.48 -5.13
C ILE A 291 17.57 10.34 -6.30
N GLU A 292 18.66 9.61 -6.14
CA GLU A 292 19.61 9.35 -7.24
C GLU A 292 18.99 8.49 -8.35
N ALA A 293 18.17 7.50 -8.00
CA ALA A 293 17.42 6.73 -8.98
C ALA A 293 16.43 7.59 -9.75
N ALA A 294 15.74 8.54 -9.10
CA ALA A 294 14.80 9.44 -9.78
C ALA A 294 15.50 10.28 -10.87
N LYS A 295 16.72 10.75 -10.61
CA LYS A 295 17.55 11.47 -11.58
C LYS A 295 17.95 10.61 -12.79
N ALA A 296 17.95 9.28 -12.65
CA ALA A 296 18.28 8.34 -13.73
C ALA A 296 17.09 7.96 -14.63
N PHE A 297 15.87 8.39 -14.28
CA PHE A 297 14.63 8.11 -15.03
C PHE A 297 13.82 9.37 -15.38
N PRO A 298 14.43 10.43 -15.95
CA PRO A 298 13.72 11.69 -16.23
C PRO A 298 12.48 11.50 -17.13
N ASP A 299 12.56 10.56 -18.08
CA ASP A 299 11.51 10.30 -19.08
C ASP A 299 10.63 9.08 -18.76
N ASN A 300 10.66 8.56 -17.52
CA ASN A 300 9.84 7.40 -17.13
C ASN A 300 8.89 7.73 -15.96
N PRO A 301 7.71 8.29 -16.25
CA PRO A 301 6.72 8.68 -15.24
C PRO A 301 6.25 7.52 -14.35
N SER A 302 6.22 6.29 -14.89
CA SER A 302 5.84 5.10 -14.12
C SER A 302 6.86 4.82 -13.01
N ILE A 303 8.15 4.87 -13.31
CA ILE A 303 9.20 4.63 -12.31
C ILE A 303 9.34 5.81 -11.34
N LEU A 304 9.25 7.04 -11.84
CA LEU A 304 9.24 8.23 -10.99
C LEU A 304 8.08 8.19 -9.98
N SER A 305 6.90 7.71 -10.40
CA SER A 305 5.74 7.52 -9.52
C SER A 305 6.07 6.54 -8.38
N GLU A 306 6.72 5.42 -8.69
CA GLU A 306 7.12 4.41 -7.69
C GLU A 306 8.20 4.92 -6.73
N LEU A 307 9.15 5.69 -7.23
CA LEU A 307 10.20 6.32 -6.42
C LEU A 307 9.61 7.37 -5.47
N CYS A 308 8.75 8.26 -5.97
CA CYS A 308 8.05 9.26 -5.15
C CYS A 308 7.14 8.62 -4.10
N SER A 309 6.41 7.55 -4.46
CA SER A 309 5.57 6.80 -3.52
C SER A 309 6.38 6.12 -2.42
N THR A 310 7.57 5.61 -2.75
CA THR A 310 8.48 5.00 -1.76
C THR A 310 9.11 6.07 -0.87
N LEU A 311 9.51 7.21 -1.45
CA LEU A 311 10.06 8.36 -0.73
C LEU A 311 9.05 8.89 0.29
N SER A 312 7.79 9.08 -0.11
CA SER A 312 6.73 9.56 0.79
C SER A 312 6.48 8.60 1.95
N ARG A 313 6.59 7.29 1.71
CA ARG A 313 6.42 6.25 2.74
C ARG A 313 7.55 6.19 3.76
N LEU A 314 8.75 6.62 3.38
CA LEU A 314 9.94 6.66 4.24
C LEU A 314 10.13 8.02 4.92
N ALA A 315 9.59 9.11 4.38
CA ALA A 315 9.64 10.45 4.96
C ALA A 315 8.67 10.62 6.16
N VAL A 316 8.86 9.79 7.20
CA VAL A 316 7.96 9.67 8.34
C VAL A 316 8.47 10.28 9.65
N ARG A 317 9.62 10.98 9.60
CA ARG A 317 10.23 11.65 10.75
C ARG A 317 10.77 13.00 10.31
N ASN A 318 10.78 13.97 11.23
CA ASN A 318 11.26 15.33 10.93
C ASN A 318 12.69 15.33 10.38
N GLU A 319 13.58 14.49 10.92
CA GLU A 319 14.95 14.34 10.44
C GLU A 319 15.02 13.77 9.01
N PHE A 320 14.14 12.82 8.66
CA PHE A 320 14.07 12.24 7.33
C PHE A 320 13.51 13.22 6.31
N CYS A 321 12.50 14.01 6.70
CA CYS A 321 11.99 15.09 5.86
C CYS A 321 13.08 16.12 5.53
N GLN A 322 13.90 16.50 6.51
CA GLN A 322 15.01 17.41 6.31
C GLN A 322 16.09 16.78 5.41
N GLU A 323 16.43 15.51 5.63
CA GLU A 323 17.39 14.78 4.81
C GLU A 323 16.99 14.75 3.32
N VAL A 324 15.69 14.62 2.99
CA VAL A 324 15.23 14.73 1.60
C VAL A 324 15.60 16.08 0.98
N VAL A 325 15.49 17.18 1.73
CA VAL A 325 15.89 18.51 1.24
C VAL A 325 17.41 18.60 1.09
N ASP A 326 18.15 18.12 2.09
CA ASP A 326 19.62 18.16 2.11
C ASP A 326 20.24 17.34 0.96
N LEU A 327 19.57 16.26 0.54
CA LEU A 327 19.93 15.43 -0.61
C LEU A 327 19.49 16.03 -1.97
N GLY A 328 18.84 17.20 -1.97
CA GLY A 328 18.33 17.86 -3.17
C GLY A 328 17.03 17.28 -3.72
N GLY A 329 16.34 16.44 -2.96
CA GLY A 329 15.09 15.80 -3.35
C GLY A 329 13.94 16.78 -3.56
N LEU A 330 13.90 17.90 -2.83
CA LEU A 330 12.89 18.94 -3.04
C LEU A 330 12.95 19.52 -4.47
N ASN A 331 14.14 19.78 -4.99
CA ASN A 331 14.31 20.31 -6.35
C ASN A 331 13.79 19.31 -7.39
N VAL A 332 14.04 18.02 -7.17
CA VAL A 332 13.49 16.95 -8.03
C VAL A 332 11.96 16.96 -7.99
N LEU A 333 11.35 16.99 -6.81
CA LEU A 333 9.89 16.96 -6.67
C LEU A 333 9.21 18.19 -7.31
N VAL A 334 9.78 19.39 -7.14
CA VAL A 334 9.23 20.61 -7.75
C VAL A 334 9.40 20.58 -9.28
N ALA A 335 10.55 20.13 -9.79
CA ALA A 335 10.76 19.97 -11.23
C ALA A 335 9.76 18.96 -11.83
N LEU A 336 9.52 17.83 -11.16
CA LEU A 336 8.53 16.84 -11.62
C LEU A 336 7.10 17.41 -11.70
N LEU A 337 6.70 18.30 -10.78
CA LEU A 337 5.40 18.98 -10.89
C LEU A 337 5.36 20.00 -12.03
N ALA A 338 6.48 20.63 -12.36
CA ALA A 338 6.53 21.61 -13.44
C ALA A 338 6.56 20.91 -14.81
N ASP A 339 7.47 19.96 -14.98
CA ASP A 339 7.85 19.37 -16.27
C ASP A 339 6.97 18.18 -16.66
N CYS A 340 6.47 17.41 -15.69
CA CYS A 340 5.69 16.19 -15.94
C CYS A 340 4.23 16.34 -15.54
N ASN A 341 3.69 17.56 -15.62
CA ASN A 341 2.34 17.88 -15.18
C ASN A 341 1.23 17.20 -16.00
N ASP A 342 1.52 16.47 -17.07
CA ASP A 342 0.53 15.72 -17.86
C ASP A 342 0.25 14.31 -17.33
N HIS A 343 1.12 13.78 -16.47
CA HIS A 343 1.01 12.41 -15.97
C HIS A 343 0.31 12.38 -14.62
N GLN A 344 -1.02 12.23 -14.64
CA GLN A 344 -1.88 12.27 -13.44
C GLN A 344 -1.37 11.39 -12.28
N ASP A 345 -0.94 10.16 -12.57
CA ASP A 345 -0.44 9.24 -11.53
C ASP A 345 0.88 9.69 -10.91
N LEU A 346 1.80 10.23 -11.71
CA LEU A 346 3.04 10.80 -11.21
C LEU A 346 2.75 12.04 -10.36
N VAL A 347 1.95 12.98 -10.87
CA VAL A 347 1.55 14.20 -10.16
C VAL A 347 0.97 13.86 -8.78
N LYS A 348 0.06 12.88 -8.71
CA LYS A 348 -0.51 12.38 -7.46
C LYS A 348 0.58 11.92 -6.47
N GLN A 349 1.57 11.13 -6.92
CA GLN A 349 2.65 10.66 -6.03
C GLN A 349 3.61 11.77 -5.63
N VAL A 350 3.89 12.73 -6.51
CA VAL A 350 4.74 13.89 -6.19
C VAL A 350 4.07 14.78 -5.14
N LEU A 351 2.77 15.05 -5.27
CA LEU A 351 1.98 15.76 -4.27
C LEU A 351 1.98 15.03 -2.92
N SER A 352 1.87 13.70 -2.94
CA SER A 352 1.97 12.87 -1.74
C SER A 352 3.35 12.98 -1.09
N ALA A 353 4.43 12.99 -1.89
CA ALA A 353 5.79 13.17 -1.39
C ALA A 353 6.01 14.56 -0.78
N LEU A 354 5.57 15.64 -1.45
CA LEU A 354 5.63 17.01 -0.92
C LEU A 354 4.88 17.13 0.41
N ARG A 355 3.68 16.55 0.49
CA ARG A 355 2.89 16.48 1.73
C ARG A 355 3.64 15.74 2.84
N ALA A 356 4.30 14.63 2.53
CA ALA A 356 5.02 13.83 3.51
C ALA A 356 6.23 14.59 4.07
N ILE A 357 7.07 15.17 3.21
CA ILE A 357 8.25 15.94 3.66
C ILE A 357 7.85 17.24 4.38
N ALA A 358 6.68 17.80 4.08
CA ALA A 358 6.08 18.91 4.83
C ALA A 358 5.69 18.56 6.28
N GLY A 359 5.94 17.32 6.74
CA GLY A 359 5.90 16.97 8.17
C GLY A 359 6.92 17.74 9.02
N ASN A 360 7.99 18.26 8.43
CA ASN A 360 8.96 19.14 9.06
C ASN A 360 8.64 20.62 8.77
N ASP A 361 8.61 21.46 9.82
CA ASP A 361 8.24 22.87 9.71
C ASP A 361 9.24 23.72 8.90
N ASP A 362 10.53 23.42 8.91
CA ASP A 362 11.54 24.11 8.08
C ASP A 362 11.39 23.71 6.61
N VAL A 363 11.05 22.44 6.37
CA VAL A 363 10.78 21.90 5.03
C VAL A 363 9.52 22.50 4.43
N LYS A 364 8.47 22.79 5.22
CA LYS A 364 7.31 23.54 4.73
C LYS A 364 7.72 24.87 4.11
N ASP A 365 8.56 25.62 4.82
CA ASP A 365 9.00 26.92 4.36
C ASP A 365 9.95 26.79 3.15
N ALA A 366 10.74 25.72 3.09
CA ALA A 366 11.55 25.40 1.92
C ALA A 366 10.70 25.10 0.68
N ILE A 367 9.62 24.32 0.81
CA ILE A 367 8.67 24.03 -0.28
C ILE A 367 8.06 25.33 -0.80
N VAL A 368 7.60 26.22 0.08
CA VAL A 368 7.01 27.51 -0.30
C VAL A 368 8.05 28.39 -1.00
N ARG A 369 9.27 28.52 -0.46
CA ARG A 369 10.36 29.28 -1.10
C ARG A 369 10.76 28.74 -2.47
N ALA A 370 10.60 27.43 -2.70
CA ALA A 370 10.89 26.79 -3.98
C ALA A 370 9.75 26.94 -5.02
N GLY A 371 8.70 27.72 -4.73
CA GLY A 371 7.54 27.87 -5.63
C GLY A 371 6.60 26.67 -5.62
N GLY A 372 6.66 25.84 -4.57
CA GLY A 372 5.86 24.63 -4.47
C GLY A 372 4.36 24.92 -4.38
N THR A 373 3.96 26.05 -3.78
CA THR A 373 2.55 26.44 -3.65
C THR A 373 1.91 26.68 -5.01
N GLU A 374 2.58 27.45 -5.87
CA GLU A 374 2.15 27.77 -7.23
C GLU A 374 2.05 26.50 -8.07
N SER A 375 3.06 25.62 -7.98
CA SER A 375 3.07 24.33 -8.68
C SER A 375 1.94 23.40 -8.23
N ILE A 376 1.62 23.34 -6.93
CA ILE A 376 0.51 22.53 -6.41
C ILE A 376 -0.83 23.07 -6.91
N VAL A 377 -1.04 24.39 -6.88
CA VAL A 377 -2.28 25.00 -7.39
C VAL A 377 -2.43 24.76 -8.89
N ALA A 378 -1.36 24.95 -9.67
CA ALA A 378 -1.37 24.68 -11.11
C ALA A 378 -1.71 23.21 -11.43
N ALA A 379 -1.11 22.27 -10.69
CA ALA A 379 -1.41 20.84 -10.84
C ALA A 379 -2.89 20.52 -10.52
N MET A 380 -3.44 21.11 -9.45
CA MET A 380 -4.84 20.92 -9.07
C MET A 380 -5.80 21.50 -10.12
N THR A 381 -5.50 22.69 -10.65
CA THR A 381 -6.33 23.31 -11.70
C THR A 381 -6.27 22.53 -13.01
N ARG A 382 -5.07 22.06 -13.41
CA ARG A 382 -4.90 21.24 -14.63
C ARG A 382 -5.67 19.93 -14.54
N HIS A 383 -5.57 19.25 -13.41
CA HIS A 383 -6.21 17.95 -13.15
C HIS A 383 -7.48 18.07 -12.33
N LEU A 384 -8.25 19.15 -12.51
CA LEU A 384 -9.48 19.38 -11.74
C LEU A 384 -10.48 18.22 -11.91
N ALA A 385 -10.46 17.51 -13.03
CA ALA A 385 -11.30 16.32 -13.26
C ALA A 385 -10.87 15.09 -12.45
N SER A 386 -9.66 15.07 -11.88
CA SER A 386 -9.14 13.96 -11.06
C SER A 386 -9.40 14.23 -9.58
N PRO A 387 -10.28 13.47 -8.91
CA PRO A 387 -10.51 13.65 -7.49
C PRO A 387 -9.28 13.30 -6.66
N GLN A 388 -8.46 12.34 -7.09
CA GLN A 388 -7.25 11.94 -6.38
C GLN A 388 -6.19 13.05 -6.39
N VAL A 389 -6.01 13.76 -7.52
CA VAL A 389 -5.09 14.90 -7.59
C VAL A 389 -5.61 16.07 -6.77
N CYS A 390 -6.91 16.37 -6.85
CA CYS A 390 -7.56 17.38 -6.02
C CYS A 390 -7.36 17.11 -4.52
N GLU A 391 -7.61 15.88 -4.08
CA GLU A 391 -7.43 15.48 -2.68
C GLU A 391 -5.97 15.68 -2.24
N GLN A 392 -4.99 15.17 -3.00
CA GLN A 392 -3.58 15.29 -2.62
C GLN A 392 -3.09 16.74 -2.65
N SER A 393 -3.57 17.56 -3.59
CA SER A 393 -3.24 18.99 -3.66
C SER A 393 -3.77 19.75 -2.46
N CYS A 394 -5.06 19.58 -2.13
CA CYS A 394 -5.67 20.14 -0.92
C CYS A 394 -4.92 19.67 0.34
N ALA A 395 -4.57 18.38 0.43
CA ALA A 395 -3.85 17.83 1.56
C ALA A 395 -2.42 18.41 1.70
N ALA A 396 -1.70 18.59 0.59
CA ALA A 396 -0.37 19.21 0.59
C ALA A 396 -0.45 20.67 1.06
N LEU A 397 -1.33 21.47 0.45
CA LEU A 397 -1.55 22.86 0.86
C LEU A 397 -2.00 22.97 2.33
N CYS A 398 -2.86 22.05 2.78
CA CYS A 398 -3.34 21.99 4.16
C CYS A 398 -2.18 21.84 5.17
N VAL A 399 -1.22 20.96 4.87
CA VAL A 399 -0.04 20.75 5.71
C VAL A 399 0.91 21.96 5.66
N LEU A 400 1.10 22.57 4.48
CA LEU A 400 1.92 23.78 4.33
C LEU A 400 1.38 24.97 5.13
N ALA A 401 0.05 25.13 5.20
CA ALA A 401 -0.62 26.17 5.99
C ALA A 401 -0.59 25.90 7.51
N LEU A 402 -0.48 24.63 7.92
CA LEU A 402 -0.64 24.22 9.31
C LEU A 402 0.43 24.86 10.22
N ARG A 403 -0.03 25.76 11.10
CA ARG A 403 0.78 26.52 12.07
C ARG A 403 1.81 27.47 11.42
N LYS A 404 1.64 27.83 10.15
CA LYS A 404 2.55 28.68 9.37
C LYS A 404 1.80 29.86 8.72
N PRO A 405 1.57 30.96 9.46
CA PRO A 405 0.75 32.09 8.97
C PRO A 405 1.31 32.75 7.71
N GLU A 406 2.63 32.75 7.51
CA GLU A 406 3.25 33.27 6.28
C GLU A 406 3.02 32.34 5.09
N ASN A 407 3.08 31.03 5.28
CA ASN A 407 2.73 30.08 4.22
C ASN A 407 1.24 30.17 3.88
N SER A 408 0.36 30.35 4.87
CA SER A 408 -1.06 30.61 4.63
C SER A 408 -1.28 31.86 3.78
N ARG A 409 -0.49 32.93 3.98
CA ARG A 409 -0.54 34.14 3.15
C ARG A 409 -0.17 33.83 1.70
N VAL A 410 0.94 33.11 1.47
CA VAL A 410 1.36 32.73 0.11
C VAL A 410 0.32 31.83 -0.57
N ILE A 411 -0.28 30.88 0.16
CA ILE A 411 -1.34 30.02 -0.37
C ILE A 411 -2.59 30.82 -0.76
N MET A 412 -2.98 31.80 0.06
CA MET A 412 -4.10 32.69 -0.25
C MET A 412 -3.84 33.54 -1.49
N GLU A 413 -2.69 34.20 -1.56
CA GLU A 413 -2.29 35.05 -2.68
C GLU A 413 -2.13 34.24 -3.98
N GLY A 414 -1.66 33.00 -3.89
CA GLY A 414 -1.55 32.06 -5.01
C GLY A 414 -2.87 31.41 -5.43
N GLY A 415 -4.02 31.82 -4.87
CA GLY A 415 -5.33 31.30 -5.26
C GLY A 415 -5.66 29.89 -4.73
N GLY A 416 -4.92 29.38 -3.75
CA GLY A 416 -5.11 28.04 -3.21
C GLY A 416 -6.49 27.80 -2.59
N ALA A 417 -7.08 28.80 -1.92
CA ALA A 417 -8.44 28.70 -1.40
C ALA A 417 -9.49 28.58 -2.52
N LEU A 418 -9.39 29.40 -3.56
CA LEU A 418 -10.29 29.33 -4.72
C LEU A 418 -10.19 27.96 -5.40
N ALA A 419 -8.98 27.49 -5.64
CA ALA A 419 -8.76 26.22 -6.31
C ALA A 419 -9.29 25.04 -5.46
N ALA A 420 -9.17 25.09 -4.13
CA ALA A 420 -9.77 24.09 -3.24
C ALA A 420 -11.31 24.10 -3.29
N LEU A 421 -11.95 25.27 -3.33
CA LEU A 421 -13.40 25.39 -3.46
C LEU A 421 -13.89 24.92 -4.84
N GLN A 422 -13.12 25.16 -5.91
CA GLN A 422 -13.40 24.61 -7.23
C GLN A 422 -13.32 23.08 -7.23
N ALA A 423 -12.33 22.49 -6.56
CA ALA A 423 -12.23 21.05 -6.38
C ALA A 423 -13.43 20.48 -5.61
N MET A 424 -13.88 21.16 -4.53
CA MET A 424 -15.10 20.77 -3.81
C MET A 424 -16.33 20.77 -4.71
N LYS A 425 -16.46 21.78 -5.58
CA LYS A 425 -17.57 21.90 -6.53
C LYS A 425 -17.53 20.84 -7.63
N ALA A 426 -16.34 20.48 -8.12
CA ALA A 426 -16.15 19.46 -9.14
C ALA A 426 -16.43 18.04 -8.60
N HIS A 427 -16.13 17.80 -7.31
CA HIS A 427 -16.18 16.47 -6.69
C HIS A 427 -17.06 16.41 -5.43
N PRO A 428 -18.37 16.71 -5.52
CA PRO A 428 -19.25 16.78 -4.34
C PRO A 428 -19.44 15.43 -3.63
N GLN A 429 -19.23 14.31 -4.33
CA GLN A 429 -19.39 12.95 -3.79
C GLN A 429 -18.09 12.35 -3.23
N GLU A 430 -16.96 13.03 -3.42
CA GLU A 430 -15.65 12.50 -3.03
C GLU A 430 -15.27 13.02 -1.64
N ALA A 431 -15.58 12.24 -0.60
CA ALA A 431 -15.36 12.61 0.79
C ALA A 431 -13.90 13.05 1.09
N GLY A 432 -12.92 12.42 0.43
CA GLY A 432 -11.50 12.79 0.55
C GLY A 432 -11.23 14.23 0.15
N VAL A 433 -11.71 14.66 -1.02
CA VAL A 433 -11.56 16.04 -1.52
C VAL A 433 -12.22 17.02 -0.56
N GLN A 434 -13.47 16.75 -0.17
CA GLN A 434 -14.24 17.61 0.72
C GLN A 434 -13.54 17.81 2.07
N LYS A 435 -13.08 16.71 2.68
CA LYS A 435 -12.38 16.72 3.96
C LYS A 435 -11.09 17.54 3.90
N GLN A 436 -10.24 17.30 2.90
CA GLN A 436 -8.96 18.00 2.78
C GLN A 436 -9.14 19.49 2.47
N ALA A 437 -10.12 19.85 1.64
CA ALA A 437 -10.45 21.24 1.36
C ALA A 437 -10.95 21.96 2.61
N CYS A 438 -11.88 21.36 3.38
CA CYS A 438 -12.34 21.93 4.65
C CYS A 438 -11.17 22.15 5.64
N MET A 439 -10.27 21.16 5.76
CA MET A 439 -9.09 21.28 6.62
C MET A 439 -8.13 22.39 6.16
N LEU A 440 -7.91 22.53 4.85
CA LEU A 440 -7.13 23.63 4.28
C LEU A 440 -7.76 24.98 4.64
N ILE A 441 -9.04 25.19 4.32
CA ILE A 441 -9.74 26.45 4.60
C ILE A 441 -9.65 26.81 6.08
N ARG A 442 -9.92 25.84 6.98
CA ARG A 442 -9.76 26.02 8.43
C ARG A 442 -8.34 26.50 8.79
N ASN A 443 -7.31 25.85 8.25
CA ASN A 443 -5.92 26.20 8.57
C ASN A 443 -5.52 27.59 8.02
N LEU A 444 -6.10 28.03 6.89
CA LEU A 444 -5.84 29.36 6.33
C LEU A 444 -6.39 30.47 7.26
N VAL A 445 -7.60 30.30 7.79
CA VAL A 445 -8.26 31.34 8.61
C VAL A 445 -7.91 31.29 10.09
N ALA A 446 -7.51 30.14 10.64
CA ALA A 446 -7.33 29.92 12.08
C ALA A 446 -6.38 30.90 12.79
N ARG A 447 -5.45 31.54 12.07
CA ARG A 447 -4.52 32.55 12.61
C ARG A 447 -4.55 33.89 11.85
N ARG A 448 -5.50 34.07 10.93
CA ARG A 448 -5.63 35.22 10.03
C ARG A 448 -7.11 35.45 9.66
N GLN A 449 -7.89 36.04 10.58
CA GLN A 449 -9.32 36.31 10.36
C GLN A 449 -9.61 37.17 9.12
N ALA A 450 -8.65 37.99 8.69
CA ALA A 450 -8.76 38.79 7.47
C ALA A 450 -9.00 37.96 6.21
N PHE A 451 -8.66 36.66 6.21
CA PHE A 451 -8.93 35.76 5.08
C PHE A 451 -10.37 35.23 5.06
N SER A 452 -11.12 35.36 6.15
CA SER A 452 -12.46 34.79 6.24
C SER A 452 -13.42 35.41 5.24
N GLN A 453 -13.53 36.74 5.18
CA GLN A 453 -14.45 37.39 4.24
C GLN A 453 -14.11 37.09 2.77
N PRO A 454 -12.84 37.21 2.30
CA PRO A 454 -12.48 36.81 0.94
C PRO A 454 -12.85 35.37 0.60
N ILE A 455 -12.69 34.42 1.53
CA ILE A 455 -13.04 33.01 1.30
C ILE A 455 -14.57 32.82 1.27
N LEU A 456 -15.31 33.54 2.11
CA LEU A 456 -16.78 33.53 2.11
C LEU A 456 -17.35 34.10 0.81
N ASP A 457 -16.75 35.17 0.28
CA ASP A 457 -17.14 35.79 -1.00
C ASP A 457 -16.98 34.82 -2.19
N LEU A 458 -16.11 33.80 -2.06
CA LEU A 458 -15.97 32.71 -3.03
C LEU A 458 -17.04 31.60 -2.90
N GLY A 459 -17.97 31.73 -1.95
CA GLY A 459 -19.06 30.77 -1.72
C GLY A 459 -18.69 29.60 -0.79
N ALA A 460 -17.66 29.74 0.03
CA ALA A 460 -17.17 28.66 0.90
C ALA A 460 -18.23 28.10 1.85
N GLU A 461 -19.08 28.94 2.44
CA GLU A 461 -20.09 28.52 3.42
C GLU A 461 -21.05 27.48 2.87
N ALA A 462 -21.57 27.69 1.65
CA ALA A 462 -22.49 26.78 0.99
C ALA A 462 -21.82 25.43 0.67
N LEU A 463 -20.60 25.47 0.14
CA LEU A 463 -19.84 24.26 -0.22
C LEU A 463 -19.46 23.43 1.01
N ILE A 464 -18.99 24.07 2.09
CA ILE A 464 -18.62 23.38 3.33
C ILE A 464 -19.87 22.83 4.03
N SER A 465 -20.99 23.55 3.98
CA SER A 465 -22.27 23.05 4.52
C SER A 465 -22.79 21.84 3.74
N GLN A 466 -22.66 21.85 2.41
CA GLN A 466 -23.00 20.71 1.57
C GLN A 466 -22.10 19.50 1.87
N ALA A 467 -20.78 19.71 1.98
CA ALA A 467 -19.83 18.67 2.36
C ALA A 467 -20.19 18.02 3.70
N ARG A 468 -20.53 18.84 4.70
CA ARG A 468 -20.97 18.39 6.03
C ARG A 468 -22.23 17.53 5.98
N ALA A 469 -23.20 17.89 5.13
CA ALA A 469 -24.47 17.17 5.01
C ALA A 469 -24.32 15.84 4.24
N ALA A 470 -23.46 15.82 3.22
CA ALA A 470 -23.26 14.65 2.37
C ALA A 470 -22.33 13.59 2.98
N HIS A 471 -21.35 14.00 3.79
CA HIS A 471 -20.25 13.13 4.23
C HIS A 471 -20.07 13.14 5.75
N ARG A 472 -20.41 12.04 6.41
CA ARG A 472 -20.26 11.88 7.87
C ARG A 472 -18.83 12.13 8.35
N ASP A 473 -17.83 11.65 7.62
CA ASP A 473 -16.40 11.81 7.95
C ASP A 473 -15.88 13.26 7.81
N CYS A 474 -16.68 14.15 7.22
CA CYS A 474 -16.39 15.57 7.10
C CYS A 474 -17.00 16.40 8.24
N GLU A 475 -17.84 15.82 9.10
CA GLU A 475 -18.68 16.59 10.03
C GLU A 475 -17.87 17.54 10.91
N ASP A 476 -16.88 17.00 11.64
CA ASP A 476 -16.08 17.78 12.60
C ASP A 476 -15.21 18.83 11.90
N VAL A 477 -14.58 18.46 10.78
CA VAL A 477 -13.68 19.36 10.06
C VAL A 477 -14.45 20.48 9.35
N ALA A 478 -15.64 20.20 8.82
CA ALA A 478 -16.50 21.19 8.20
C ALA A 478 -17.08 22.15 9.24
N LYS A 479 -17.52 21.65 10.41
CA LYS A 479 -17.94 22.50 11.54
C LYS A 479 -16.80 23.41 12.01
N ALA A 480 -15.60 22.88 12.14
CA ALA A 480 -14.43 23.67 12.54
C ALA A 480 -14.11 24.76 11.50
N ALA A 481 -14.15 24.44 10.20
CA ALA A 481 -13.93 25.41 9.14
C ALA A 481 -14.99 26.52 9.14
N LEU A 482 -16.27 26.17 9.22
CA LEU A 482 -17.37 27.14 9.31
C LEU A 482 -17.25 28.05 10.53
N ARG A 483 -16.93 27.48 11.70
CA ARG A 483 -16.71 28.25 12.93
C ARG A 483 -15.57 29.25 12.76
N ASP A 484 -14.43 28.83 12.21
CA ASP A 484 -13.26 29.70 12.06
C ASP A 484 -13.48 30.77 10.97
N LEU A 485 -14.34 30.49 9.99
CA LEU A 485 -14.83 31.49 9.02
C LEU A 485 -15.79 32.52 9.64
N GLY A 486 -16.34 32.26 10.83
CA GLY A 486 -17.33 33.12 11.47
C GLY A 486 -18.79 32.79 11.10
N CYS A 487 -19.03 31.65 10.44
CA CYS A 487 -20.37 31.17 10.15
C CYS A 487 -21.03 30.57 11.40
N HIS A 488 -22.37 30.51 11.41
CA HIS A 488 -23.10 29.89 12.51
C HIS A 488 -22.96 28.36 12.50
N VAL A 489 -22.58 27.78 13.64
CA VAL A 489 -22.46 26.33 13.81
C VAL A 489 -23.00 25.92 15.18
N GLU A 490 -23.92 24.96 15.20
CA GLU A 490 -24.34 24.31 16.44
C GLU A 490 -23.26 23.32 16.92
N LEU A 491 -22.67 23.62 18.07
CA LEU A 491 -21.75 22.73 18.77
C LEU A 491 -22.54 21.96 19.84
N ARG A 492 -22.63 20.64 19.71
CA ARG A 492 -23.14 19.78 20.79
C ARG A 492 -21.98 19.47 21.74
N GLU A 493 -21.99 20.06 22.92
CA GLU A 493 -21.07 19.68 23.99
C GLU A 493 -21.39 18.27 24.48
N LEU A 494 -20.58 17.28 24.08
CA LEU A 494 -20.74 15.89 24.51
C LEU A 494 -20.28 15.66 25.95
N TRP A 495 -19.51 16.59 26.53
CA TRP A 495 -18.98 16.48 27.89
C TRP A 495 -18.80 17.87 28.52
N THR A 496 -19.49 18.14 29.63
CA THR A 496 -19.42 19.42 30.36
C THR A 496 -18.52 19.37 31.60
N GLY A 497 -17.96 18.20 31.92
CA GLY A 497 -17.12 18.00 33.11
C GLY A 497 -17.80 18.18 34.46
N GLN A 498 -19.12 18.44 34.50
CA GLN A 498 -19.85 18.75 35.73
C GLN A 498 -20.27 17.52 36.56
N LYS A 499 -20.08 16.29 36.04
CA LYS A 499 -20.35 15.04 36.78
C LYS A 499 -19.21 14.05 36.61
N GLY A 500 -18.32 14.01 37.60
CA GLY A 500 -17.28 12.99 37.67
C GLY A 500 -16.29 13.31 38.77
N ASN A 501 -16.64 12.99 40.03
CA ASN A 501 -15.61 12.69 41.02
C ASN A 501 -14.76 11.57 40.40
N LEU A 502 -13.49 11.85 40.14
CA LEU A 502 -12.51 10.78 39.96
C LEU A 502 -12.58 9.97 41.26
N ALA A 503 -13.01 8.71 41.15
CA ALA A 503 -12.99 7.80 42.29
C ALA A 503 -11.56 7.75 42.87
N PRO A 504 -11.41 7.70 44.21
CA PRO A 504 -10.13 7.86 44.90
C PRO A 504 -9.10 6.78 44.55
#